data_AF-A0A2V5LD44-F1
#
_entry.id   AF-A0A2V5LD44-F1
#
_cell.length_a   1.000
_cell.length_b   1.000
_cell.length_c   1.000
_cell.angle_alpha   90.00
_cell.angle_beta   90.00
_cell.angle_gamma   90.00
#
_symmetry.space_group_name_H-M   'P 1'
#
loop_
_entity.id
_entity.type
_entity.pdbx_description
1 polymer ?
#
loop_
_entity_poly.entity_id
_entity_poly.type
_entity_poly.pdbx_seq_one_letter_code
_entity_poly.pdbx_strand_id
1 'polypeptide(L)'
;MLTTIDEYYAEAPRQTRSIEAQMESSNREERAEETDSPPVPQGDEPTPEAGANVESVQSEEWWSASEAASDWAQPVTEAPASEAIPRKQPGTADVYFCGHTSLFPLSRALRAIANERLTGSLRSFWDQEPIELLARDGEIVLVTARDLDLYCPEVPDLLTNVDVVVVERARKEQRENGNPFFLTLARQESIALDAATELMRHYGQKLFSQLWAAPRAWIMFEKNADLLSDVADVRGDPNVRDWVLETLRLVQDPDQPANFDPTSIPAYTKDGFERVQKLKLTSDEAQFASQFNGARSVQQIVKNLRIDLKSARQLLFRFLALEIVECWPASTAAKPEQQSFFQRLRRFGRRDR
;
A
#
# COMPACT_ATOMS: atom_id res chain seq x y z
N MET A 1 -22.27 -21.09 -60.51
CA MET A 1 -22.42 -19.64 -60.76
C MET A 1 -21.54 -18.92 -59.76
N LEU A 2 -20.62 -18.11 -60.29
CA LEU A 2 -19.73 -17.16 -59.61
C LEU A 2 -20.57 -16.07 -58.89
N THR A 3 -20.15 -15.31 -57.87
CA THR A 3 -18.96 -14.45 -57.66
C THR A 3 -18.96 -14.03 -56.17
N THR A 4 -17.87 -14.14 -55.40
CA THR A 4 -16.77 -13.15 -55.21
C THR A 4 -17.21 -11.77 -54.71
N ILE A 5 -16.85 -11.42 -53.47
CA ILE A 5 -16.35 -10.08 -53.10
C ILE A 5 -15.21 -10.32 -52.12
N ASP A 6 -14.02 -9.98 -52.58
CA ASP A 6 -12.75 -9.93 -51.87
C ASP A 6 -12.21 -8.50 -52.01
N GLU A 7 -11.29 -8.13 -51.12
CA GLU A 7 -10.44 -6.93 -51.11
C GLU A 7 -11.05 -5.59 -50.61
N TYR A 8 -10.54 -5.11 -49.47
CA TYR A 8 -9.46 -4.13 -49.42
C TYR A 8 -9.19 -3.74 -47.94
N TYR A 9 -7.99 -4.04 -47.42
CA TYR A 9 -7.13 -3.07 -46.72
C TYR A 9 -5.73 -3.67 -46.55
N ALA A 10 -4.76 -2.94 -47.10
CA ALA A 10 -3.38 -3.34 -47.32
C ALA A 10 -2.52 -3.26 -46.06
N GLU A 11 -1.57 -4.19 -45.96
CA GLU A 11 -0.43 -4.17 -45.04
C GLU A 11 0.51 -2.99 -45.32
N ALA A 12 1.07 -2.40 -44.26
CA ALA A 12 2.19 -1.48 -44.32
C ALA A 12 3.34 -1.98 -43.42
N PRO A 13 4.61 -1.70 -43.78
CA PRO A 13 5.76 -2.48 -43.31
C PRO A 13 6.27 -2.04 -41.93
N ARG A 14 6.65 -3.03 -41.11
CA ARG A 14 7.41 -2.82 -39.87
C ARG A 14 8.84 -2.39 -40.21
N GLN A 15 9.19 -1.16 -39.87
CA GLN A 15 10.56 -0.66 -39.92
C GLN A 15 11.25 -0.93 -38.58
N THR A 16 12.20 -1.85 -38.61
CA THR A 16 13.21 -2.11 -37.58
C THR A 16 14.11 -0.89 -37.38
N ARG A 17 14.28 -0.43 -36.14
CA ARG A 17 15.44 0.36 -35.72
C ARG A 17 16.15 -0.35 -34.60
N SER A 18 17.23 -1.04 -34.97
CA SER A 18 18.36 -1.35 -34.09
C SER A 18 19.01 -0.04 -33.66
N ILE A 19 19.29 0.12 -32.36
CA ILE A 19 20.37 0.99 -31.91
C ILE A 19 21.30 0.10 -31.09
N GLU A 20 22.37 -0.24 -31.78
CA GLU A 20 23.54 -0.95 -31.29
C GLU A 20 24.30 -0.05 -30.31
N ALA A 21 24.83 -0.70 -29.28
CA ALA A 21 25.68 -0.10 -28.27
C ALA A 21 26.98 0.44 -28.87
N GLN A 22 27.42 1.59 -28.36
CA GLN A 22 28.84 1.92 -28.31
C GLN A 22 29.27 2.02 -26.85
N MET A 23 30.12 1.08 -26.46
CA MET A 23 31.08 1.19 -25.36
C MET A 23 32.01 2.38 -25.64
N GLU A 24 32.27 3.22 -24.64
CA GLU A 24 33.65 3.50 -24.25
C GLU A 24 33.74 4.11 -22.85
N SER A 25 34.76 3.61 -22.16
CA SER A 25 35.21 3.82 -20.79
C SER A 25 35.80 5.20 -20.53
N SER A 26 35.70 5.71 -19.29
CA SER A 26 36.84 6.38 -18.66
C SER A 26 36.76 6.46 -17.13
N ASN A 27 37.96 6.40 -16.55
CA ASN A 27 38.35 6.16 -15.17
C ASN A 27 37.91 7.21 -14.14
N ARG A 28 37.48 6.67 -13.00
CA ARG A 28 38.05 6.87 -11.65
C ARG A 28 39.22 7.87 -11.53
N GLU A 29 39.00 8.96 -10.81
CA GLU A 29 39.98 9.56 -9.91
C GLU A 29 39.31 9.87 -8.57
N GLU A 30 39.84 9.25 -7.52
CA GLU A 30 39.64 9.59 -6.12
C GLU A 30 40.38 10.91 -5.83
N ARG A 31 39.70 11.86 -5.19
CA ARG A 31 40.37 12.88 -4.38
C ARG A 31 39.59 13.08 -3.09
N ALA A 32 40.16 12.54 -2.02
CA ALA A 32 39.86 12.89 -0.65
C ALA A 32 40.49 14.26 -0.34
N GLU A 33 39.70 15.19 0.19
CA GLU A 33 40.20 16.35 0.94
C GLU A 33 39.33 16.52 2.21
N GLU A 34 39.96 16.04 3.29
CA GLU A 34 40.00 16.51 4.67
C GLU A 34 39.30 17.84 5.06
N THR A 35 38.57 17.75 6.18
CA THR A 35 38.38 18.76 7.25
C THR A 35 37.90 20.18 6.91
N ASP A 36 36.76 20.58 7.49
CA ASP A 36 36.76 21.54 8.61
C ASP A 36 35.38 21.63 9.29
N SER A 37 35.34 21.55 10.61
CA SER A 37 34.14 21.76 11.44
C SER A 37 34.39 22.94 12.38
N PRO A 38 33.49 23.94 12.43
CA PRO A 38 33.44 24.90 13.53
C PRO A 38 32.06 24.86 14.25
N PRO A 39 31.92 25.46 15.45
CA PRO A 39 31.61 24.70 16.66
C PRO A 39 30.18 24.87 17.16
N VAL A 40 29.80 23.95 18.06
CA VAL A 40 28.64 24.03 18.94
C VAL A 40 28.79 25.19 19.93
N PRO A 41 27.79 26.07 20.07
CA PRO A 41 27.63 26.85 21.30
C PRO A 41 26.66 26.13 22.23
N GLN A 42 27.17 25.70 23.38
CA GLN A 42 26.36 25.44 24.57
C GLN A 42 25.70 26.75 25.02
N GLY A 43 24.43 26.66 25.40
CA GLY A 43 23.66 27.77 25.96
C GLY A 43 22.42 27.24 26.70
N ASP A 44 22.62 27.02 27.99
CA ASP A 44 21.69 27.18 29.11
C ASP A 44 20.36 26.40 29.12
N GLU A 45 20.34 25.36 29.98
CA GLU A 45 19.14 24.94 30.72
C GLU A 45 18.63 26.09 31.60
N PRO A 46 17.32 26.38 31.60
CA PRO A 46 16.66 26.95 32.77
C PRO A 46 15.99 25.83 33.58
N THR A 47 16.44 25.71 34.82
CA THR A 47 15.79 25.02 35.92
C THR A 47 14.35 25.53 36.09
N PRO A 48 13.34 24.67 36.29
CA PRO A 48 11.98 25.14 36.55
C PRO A 48 11.84 25.57 38.01
N GLU A 49 11.56 26.85 38.24
CA GLU A 49 11.08 27.32 39.55
C GLU A 49 9.63 26.87 39.75
N ALA A 50 9.41 26.20 40.87
CA ALA A 50 8.13 25.86 41.42
C ALA A 50 7.38 27.13 41.87
N GLY A 51 6.28 27.43 41.20
CA GLY A 51 5.28 28.38 41.65
C GLY A 51 3.94 27.65 41.79
N ALA A 52 3.64 27.18 42.99
CA ALA A 52 2.33 26.70 43.35
C ALA A 52 1.30 27.82 43.18
N ASN A 53 0.32 27.63 42.30
CA ASN A 53 -1.00 28.20 42.50
C ASN A 53 -2.06 27.18 42.09
N VAL A 54 -2.82 26.75 43.08
CA VAL A 54 -3.92 25.80 42.99
C VAL A 54 -5.17 26.62 42.75
N GLU A 55 -5.65 26.65 41.52
CA GLU A 55 -7.04 27.01 41.24
C GLU A 55 -7.70 25.87 40.48
N SER A 56 -8.43 25.08 41.25
CA SER A 56 -9.43 24.11 40.84
C SER A 56 -10.52 24.80 40.02
N VAL A 57 -10.57 24.53 38.72
CA VAL A 57 -11.78 24.78 37.91
C VAL A 57 -12.28 23.44 37.42
N GLN A 58 -13.46 23.11 37.93
CA GLN A 58 -14.19 21.88 37.73
C GLN A 58 -14.53 21.69 36.25
N SER A 59 -14.27 20.49 35.76
CA SER A 59 -14.69 20.02 34.45
C SER A 59 -16.21 19.82 34.48
N GLU A 60 -16.93 20.59 33.67
CA GLU A 60 -18.37 20.43 33.51
C GLU A 60 -18.68 19.13 32.75
N GLU A 61 -19.40 18.26 33.44
CA GLU A 61 -19.87 16.93 33.04
C GLU A 61 -20.85 17.00 31.87
N TRP A 62 -20.32 16.94 30.64
CA TRP A 62 -21.14 17.10 29.44
C TRP A 62 -21.86 15.83 28.93
N TRP A 63 -21.94 14.76 29.73
CA TRP A 63 -22.78 13.61 29.40
C TRP A 63 -23.44 13.05 30.65
N SER A 64 -24.59 13.60 31.04
CA SER A 64 -25.52 12.94 31.95
C SER A 64 -26.37 11.94 31.16
N ALA A 65 -26.16 10.64 31.40
CA ALA A 65 -27.03 9.59 30.90
C ALA A 65 -28.41 9.73 31.54
N SER A 66 -29.41 10.08 30.73
CA SER A 66 -30.80 10.05 31.17
C SER A 66 -31.26 8.60 31.23
N GLU A 67 -31.59 8.12 32.42
CA GLU A 67 -32.34 6.87 32.64
C GLU A 67 -33.69 6.97 31.90
N ALA A 68 -33.77 6.33 30.74
CA ALA A 68 -35.05 6.00 30.16
C ALA A 68 -35.54 4.69 30.79
N ALA A 69 -36.54 4.81 31.67
CA ALA A 69 -37.29 3.69 32.20
C ALA A 69 -37.84 2.82 31.06
N SER A 70 -37.42 1.55 31.03
CA SER A 70 -37.93 0.53 30.12
C SER A 70 -39.02 -0.24 30.86
N ASP A 71 -40.27 0.07 30.55
CA ASP A 71 -41.45 -0.70 30.93
C ASP A 71 -41.88 -1.48 29.69
N TRP A 72 -41.76 -2.82 29.70
CA TRP A 72 -42.62 -3.81 29.00
C TRP A 72 -42.13 -5.25 29.29
N ALA A 73 -42.80 -5.89 30.25
CA ALA A 73 -43.14 -7.30 30.41
C ALA A 73 -42.10 -8.44 30.20
N GLN A 74 -41.84 -9.17 31.29
CA GLN A 74 -41.30 -10.55 31.27
C GLN A 74 -42.40 -11.57 30.93
N PRO A 75 -42.06 -12.68 30.25
CA PRO A 75 -42.76 -13.94 30.44
C PRO A 75 -41.92 -14.96 31.23
N VAL A 76 -42.69 -15.66 32.06
CA VAL A 76 -42.47 -16.80 32.96
C VAL A 76 -41.39 -17.81 32.56
N THR A 77 -40.64 -18.25 33.59
CA THR A 77 -39.70 -19.38 33.62
C THR A 77 -40.42 -20.73 33.49
N GLU A 78 -40.03 -21.54 32.50
CA GLU A 78 -40.16 -23.01 32.53
C GLU A 78 -38.78 -23.64 32.26
N ALA A 79 -38.44 -24.68 33.02
CA ALA A 79 -37.17 -25.41 32.95
C ALA A 79 -37.40 -26.84 32.43
N PRO A 80 -36.34 -27.63 32.16
CA PRO A 80 -35.43 -27.54 31.02
C PRO A 80 -35.72 -28.68 30.02
N ALA A 81 -35.68 -28.38 28.72
CA ALA A 81 -35.70 -29.41 27.68
C ALA A 81 -34.29 -29.51 27.07
N SER A 82 -33.66 -30.67 27.31
CA SER A 82 -32.50 -31.27 26.62
C SER A 82 -31.71 -30.33 25.69
N GLU A 83 -30.48 -29.98 26.07
CA GLU A 83 -29.47 -29.38 25.20
C GLU A 83 -29.18 -30.32 24.01
N ALA A 84 -29.97 -30.19 22.95
CA ALA A 84 -29.53 -30.56 21.62
C ALA A 84 -28.51 -29.49 21.20
N ILE A 85 -27.23 -29.84 21.28
CA ILE A 85 -26.14 -29.06 20.68
C ILE A 85 -26.61 -28.67 19.27
N PRO A 86 -26.79 -27.37 18.97
CA PRO A 86 -27.11 -26.97 17.62
C PRO A 86 -25.94 -27.42 16.75
N ARG A 87 -26.17 -28.41 15.88
CA ARG A 87 -25.26 -28.73 14.79
C ARG A 87 -24.94 -27.40 14.11
N LYS A 88 -23.65 -27.02 14.08
CA LYS A 88 -23.16 -25.93 13.25
C LYS A 88 -23.75 -26.14 11.86
N GLN A 89 -24.77 -25.35 11.53
CA GLN A 89 -25.06 -25.01 10.15
C GLN A 89 -23.74 -24.49 9.56
N PRO A 90 -23.46 -24.67 8.25
CA PRO A 90 -22.32 -24.04 7.61
C PRO A 90 -22.60 -22.53 7.63
N GLY A 91 -22.30 -21.93 8.78
CA GLY A 91 -22.60 -20.56 9.10
C GLY A 91 -21.82 -19.67 8.17
N THR A 92 -22.43 -18.53 7.87
CA THR A 92 -21.75 -17.28 7.53
C THR A 92 -20.28 -17.36 7.94
N ALA A 93 -19.36 -17.32 6.98
CA ALA A 93 -17.94 -17.28 7.26
C ALA A 93 -17.69 -16.26 8.38
N ASP A 94 -16.72 -16.51 9.26
CA ASP A 94 -16.33 -15.58 10.34
C ASP A 94 -15.66 -14.36 9.70
N VAL A 95 -16.48 -13.54 9.03
CA VAL A 95 -16.08 -12.32 8.33
C VAL A 95 -15.69 -11.32 9.41
N TYR A 96 -14.41 -11.00 9.44
CA TYR A 96 -13.86 -10.09 10.44
C TYR A 96 -14.04 -8.63 10.04
N PHE A 97 -13.78 -8.32 8.77
CA PHE A 97 -14.09 -7.02 8.17
C PHE A 97 -14.41 -7.16 6.68
N CYS A 98 -15.18 -6.23 6.15
CA CYS A 98 -15.39 -6.08 4.72
C CYS A 98 -15.70 -4.62 4.34
N GLY A 99 -15.52 -4.27 3.07
CA GLY A 99 -15.87 -2.96 2.56
C GLY A 99 -15.18 -2.61 1.25
N HIS A 100 -15.59 -1.48 0.65
CA HIS A 100 -14.88 -0.93 -0.52
C HIS A 100 -13.58 -0.24 -0.10
N THR A 101 -12.54 -0.37 -0.92
CA THR A 101 -11.23 0.28 -0.71
C THR A 101 -11.30 1.81 -0.68
N SER A 102 -12.37 2.42 -1.20
CA SER A 102 -12.63 3.86 -1.09
C SER A 102 -13.06 4.32 0.30
N LEU A 103 -13.59 3.42 1.13
CA LEU A 103 -14.02 3.69 2.51
C LEU A 103 -13.10 3.04 3.53
N PHE A 104 -12.58 1.87 3.20
CA PHE A 104 -11.66 1.10 4.02
C PHE A 104 -10.39 0.79 3.22
N PRO A 105 -9.37 1.67 3.27
CA PRO A 105 -8.18 1.55 2.43
C PRO A 105 -7.48 0.20 2.56
N LEU A 106 -6.97 -0.32 1.43
CA LEU A 106 -6.31 -1.62 1.39
C LEU A 106 -5.10 -1.68 2.34
N SER A 107 -4.32 -0.61 2.45
CA SER A 107 -3.21 -0.51 3.40
C SER A 107 -3.67 -0.56 4.86
N ARG A 108 -4.87 -0.08 5.17
CA ARG A 108 -5.47 -0.21 6.51
C ARG A 108 -5.88 -1.65 6.80
N ALA A 109 -6.48 -2.33 5.83
CA ALA A 109 -6.86 -3.74 5.95
C ALA A 109 -5.63 -4.63 6.22
N LEU A 110 -4.54 -4.44 5.46
CA LEU A 110 -3.30 -5.19 5.64
C LEU A 110 -2.62 -4.89 6.99
N ARG A 111 -2.68 -3.65 7.46
CA ARG A 111 -2.20 -3.29 8.80
C ARG A 111 -3.04 -3.93 9.90
N ALA A 112 -4.36 -4.04 9.74
CA ALA A 112 -5.22 -4.73 10.69
C ALA A 112 -4.84 -6.21 10.80
N ILE A 113 -4.62 -6.88 9.65
CA ILE A 113 -4.14 -8.27 9.60
C ILE A 113 -2.84 -8.43 10.38
N ALA A 114 -1.85 -7.58 10.12
CA ALA A 114 -0.54 -7.65 10.76
C ALA A 114 -0.59 -7.34 12.27
N ASN A 115 -1.21 -6.22 12.65
CA ASN A 115 -1.20 -5.74 14.04
C ASN A 115 -2.02 -6.62 14.97
N GLU A 116 -3.10 -7.20 14.46
CA GLU A 116 -4.00 -8.06 15.23
C GLU A 116 -3.66 -9.54 15.07
N ARG A 117 -2.57 -9.86 14.37
CA ARG A 117 -2.05 -11.23 14.16
C ARG A 117 -3.11 -12.17 13.58
N LEU A 118 -3.87 -11.67 12.61
CA LEU A 118 -4.99 -12.41 12.05
C LEU A 118 -4.53 -13.61 11.24
N THR A 119 -5.34 -14.67 11.27
CA THR A 119 -5.13 -15.91 10.52
C THR A 119 -6.39 -16.18 9.70
N GLY A 120 -6.26 -16.25 8.39
CA GLY A 120 -7.40 -16.32 7.48
C GLY A 120 -7.09 -15.90 6.05
N SER A 121 -8.14 -15.53 5.33
CA SER A 121 -8.08 -15.16 3.91
C SER A 121 -8.67 -13.78 3.68
N LEU A 122 -7.94 -12.91 2.97
CA LEU A 122 -8.41 -11.65 2.42
C LEU A 122 -8.79 -11.86 0.95
N ARG A 123 -10.08 -11.81 0.64
CA ARG A 123 -10.59 -11.86 -0.73
C ARG A 123 -10.86 -10.46 -1.24
N SER A 124 -10.35 -10.17 -2.43
CA SER A 124 -10.48 -8.88 -3.10
C SER A 124 -11.21 -9.06 -4.42
N PHE A 125 -12.38 -8.44 -4.54
CA PHE A 125 -13.26 -8.46 -5.70
C PHE A 125 -13.14 -7.13 -6.44
N TRP A 126 -12.94 -7.21 -7.75
CA TRP A 126 -12.69 -6.08 -8.63
C TRP A 126 -13.19 -6.43 -10.03
N ASP A 127 -12.80 -5.69 -11.07
CA ASP A 127 -13.29 -5.90 -12.44
C ASP A 127 -12.77 -7.20 -13.12
N GLN A 128 -12.04 -8.05 -12.37
CA GLN A 128 -11.51 -9.34 -12.83
C GLN A 128 -11.75 -10.44 -11.78
N GLU A 129 -11.13 -11.62 -11.98
CA GLU A 129 -11.19 -12.73 -11.04
C GLU A 129 -10.71 -12.31 -9.63
N PRO A 130 -11.35 -12.80 -8.55
CA PRO A 130 -10.98 -12.44 -7.20
C PRO A 130 -9.53 -12.83 -6.88
N ILE A 131 -8.84 -11.90 -6.22
CA ILE A 131 -7.51 -12.12 -5.67
C ILE A 131 -7.66 -12.55 -4.21
N GLU A 132 -7.01 -13.65 -3.85
CA GLU A 132 -7.02 -14.23 -2.51
C GLU A 132 -5.64 -14.09 -1.87
N LEU A 133 -5.56 -13.43 -0.72
CA LEU A 133 -4.35 -13.33 0.10
C LEU A 133 -4.55 -14.17 1.36
N LEU A 134 -3.62 -15.08 1.61
CA LEU A 134 -3.62 -15.93 2.79
C LEU A 134 -2.69 -15.34 3.85
N ALA A 135 -3.19 -15.22 5.07
CA ALA A 135 -2.43 -14.69 6.21
C ALA A 135 -2.43 -15.69 7.38
N ARG A 136 -1.29 -15.80 8.06
CA ARG A 136 -1.11 -16.65 9.25
C ARG A 136 -0.40 -15.84 10.31
N ASP A 137 -1.01 -15.72 11.49
CA ASP A 137 -0.45 -14.99 12.63
C ASP A 137 -0.02 -13.54 12.28
N GLY A 138 -0.75 -12.90 11.34
CA GLY A 138 -0.45 -11.57 10.82
C GLY A 138 0.65 -11.52 9.74
N GLU A 139 1.26 -12.64 9.39
CA GLU A 139 2.23 -12.75 8.30
C GLU A 139 1.52 -13.05 6.96
N ILE A 140 2.04 -12.52 5.85
CA ILE A 140 1.49 -12.80 4.52
C ILE A 140 2.08 -14.11 3.99
N VAL A 141 1.27 -15.16 3.86
CA VAL A 141 1.73 -16.49 3.41
C VAL A 141 1.89 -16.50 1.90
N LEU A 142 0.83 -16.18 1.17
CA LEU A 142 0.85 -16.09 -0.29
C LEU A 142 -0.32 -15.26 -0.81
N VAL A 143 -0.26 -14.92 -2.09
CA VAL A 143 -1.36 -14.34 -2.85
C VAL A 143 -1.60 -15.22 -4.08
N THR A 144 -2.85 -15.50 -4.40
CA THR A 144 -3.25 -16.38 -5.50
C THR A 144 -4.53 -15.88 -6.17
N ALA A 145 -4.79 -16.39 -7.37
CA ALA A 145 -6.03 -16.24 -8.11
C ALA A 145 -6.31 -17.54 -8.88
N ARG A 146 -7.58 -17.80 -9.21
CA ARG A 146 -7.93 -18.97 -10.05
C ARG A 146 -7.67 -18.73 -11.53
N ASP A 147 -7.62 -17.46 -11.93
CA ASP A 147 -7.22 -17.05 -13.27
C ASP A 147 -5.69 -17.13 -13.41
N LEU A 148 -5.25 -18.00 -14.33
CA LEU A 148 -3.85 -18.31 -14.57
C LEU A 148 -3.13 -17.23 -15.35
N ASP A 149 -3.84 -16.57 -16.29
CA ASP A 149 -3.26 -15.50 -17.10
C ASP A 149 -3.11 -14.26 -16.23
N LEU A 150 -4.03 -14.07 -15.27
CA LEU A 150 -3.91 -13.06 -14.24
C LEU A 150 -2.77 -13.34 -13.25
N TYR A 151 -2.65 -14.58 -12.76
CA TYR A 151 -1.63 -14.95 -11.76
C TYR A 151 -0.22 -15.00 -12.35
N CYS A 152 -0.05 -15.60 -13.53
CA CYS A 152 1.24 -15.86 -14.16
C CYS A 152 1.10 -15.75 -15.70
N PRO A 153 1.07 -14.52 -16.24
CA PRO A 153 0.86 -14.26 -17.68
C PRO A 153 2.05 -14.69 -18.55
N GLU A 154 3.24 -14.78 -17.94
CA GLU A 154 4.49 -15.11 -18.60
C GLU A 154 4.96 -16.48 -18.12
N VAL A 155 5.61 -17.27 -18.97
CA VAL A 155 6.22 -18.54 -18.56
C VAL A 155 7.56 -18.22 -17.90
N PRO A 156 7.75 -18.53 -16.60
CA PRO A 156 9.03 -18.32 -15.94
C PRO A 156 10.12 -19.23 -16.53
N ASP A 157 11.35 -18.72 -16.64
CA ASP A 157 12.50 -19.47 -17.18
C ASP A 157 12.75 -20.80 -16.46
N LEU A 158 12.44 -20.87 -15.16
CA LEU A 158 12.56 -22.09 -14.37
C LEU A 158 11.68 -23.23 -14.92
N LEU A 159 10.55 -22.91 -15.54
CA LEU A 159 9.62 -23.91 -16.07
C LEU A 159 9.98 -24.39 -17.48
N THR A 160 10.95 -23.77 -18.16
CA THR A 160 11.31 -24.13 -19.54
C THR A 160 11.80 -25.58 -19.67
N ASN A 161 12.39 -26.13 -18.60
CA ASN A 161 12.88 -27.51 -18.56
C ASN A 161 11.90 -28.50 -17.90
N VAL A 162 10.75 -28.03 -17.42
CA VAL A 162 9.72 -28.87 -16.79
C VAL A 162 8.80 -29.41 -17.87
N ASP A 163 8.37 -30.67 -17.74
CA ASP A 163 7.40 -31.27 -18.65
C ASP A 163 6.11 -30.44 -18.71
N VAL A 164 5.76 -29.99 -19.91
CA VAL A 164 4.56 -29.20 -20.20
C VAL A 164 3.29 -29.85 -19.68
N VAL A 165 3.19 -31.19 -19.73
CA VAL A 165 2.00 -31.92 -19.26
C VAL A 165 1.85 -31.81 -17.75
N VAL A 166 2.97 -31.77 -17.02
CA VAL A 166 2.99 -31.59 -15.57
C VAL A 166 2.61 -30.15 -15.21
N VAL A 167 3.14 -29.16 -15.94
CA VAL A 167 2.78 -27.74 -15.76
C VAL A 167 1.29 -27.51 -16.02
N GLU A 168 0.75 -28.04 -17.13
CA GLU A 168 -0.67 -27.89 -17.47
C GLU A 168 -1.59 -28.58 -16.46
N ARG A 169 -1.19 -29.72 -15.90
CA ARG A 169 -1.93 -30.37 -14.81
C ARG A 169 -1.96 -29.50 -13.57
N ALA A 170 -0.81 -28.97 -13.14
CA ALA A 170 -0.73 -28.10 -11.97
C ALA A 170 -1.52 -26.80 -12.16
N ARG A 171 -1.49 -26.21 -13.36
CA ARG A 171 -2.30 -25.06 -13.75
C ARG A 171 -3.79 -25.37 -13.68
N LYS A 172 -4.22 -26.54 -14.15
CA LYS A 172 -5.60 -26.98 -14.05
C LYS A 172 -6.04 -27.12 -12.59
N GLU A 173 -5.20 -27.68 -11.72
CA GLU A 173 -5.48 -27.78 -10.29
C GLU A 173 -5.70 -26.39 -9.66
N GLN A 174 -4.83 -25.41 -9.94
CA GLN A 174 -5.00 -24.04 -9.44
C GLN A 174 -6.35 -23.43 -9.85
N ARG A 175 -6.81 -23.68 -11.08
CA ARG A 175 -8.12 -23.19 -11.54
C ARG A 175 -9.28 -23.78 -10.72
N GLU A 176 -9.13 -25.03 -10.27
CA GLU A 176 -10.16 -25.75 -9.51
C GLU A 176 -10.17 -25.35 -8.02
N ASN A 177 -8.99 -25.31 -7.39
CA ASN A 177 -8.86 -25.14 -5.93
C ASN A 177 -8.28 -23.78 -5.49
N GLY A 178 -7.67 -23.01 -6.38
CA GLY A 178 -7.01 -21.73 -6.07
C GLY A 178 -5.57 -21.85 -5.54
N ASN A 179 -5.06 -23.06 -5.29
CA ASN A 179 -3.69 -23.25 -4.82
C ASN A 179 -2.69 -22.94 -5.94
N PRO A 180 -1.67 -22.10 -5.69
CA PRO A 180 -0.68 -21.78 -6.71
C PRO A 180 -0.04 -23.01 -7.35
N PHE A 181 -0.03 -23.07 -8.68
CA PHE A 181 0.51 -24.22 -9.41
C PHE A 181 1.99 -24.48 -9.11
N PHE A 182 2.76 -23.44 -8.75
CA PHE A 182 4.15 -23.58 -8.29
C PHE A 182 4.27 -24.48 -7.05
N LEU A 183 3.32 -24.39 -6.12
CA LEU A 183 3.30 -25.24 -4.93
C LEU A 183 3.01 -26.70 -5.30
N THR A 184 2.07 -26.92 -6.22
CA THR A 184 1.81 -28.25 -6.78
C THR A 184 3.06 -28.82 -7.45
N LEU A 185 3.76 -28.02 -8.26
CA LEU A 185 5.01 -28.45 -8.92
C LEU A 185 6.11 -28.80 -7.91
N ALA A 186 6.23 -28.05 -6.81
CA ALA A 186 7.17 -28.37 -5.74
C ALA A 186 6.84 -29.67 -5.02
N ARG A 187 5.55 -29.91 -4.73
CA ARG A 187 5.07 -31.15 -4.09
C ARG A 187 5.21 -32.39 -4.97
N GLN A 188 5.18 -32.19 -6.29
CA GLN A 188 5.47 -33.21 -7.29
C GLN A 188 6.96 -33.32 -7.62
N GLU A 189 7.83 -32.66 -6.83
CA GLU A 189 9.29 -32.66 -6.99
C GLU A 189 9.77 -32.21 -8.38
N SER A 190 8.93 -31.47 -9.11
CA SER A 190 9.23 -30.95 -10.45
C SER A 190 10.06 -29.67 -10.42
N ILE A 191 9.96 -28.92 -9.32
CA ILE A 191 10.83 -27.79 -8.98
C ILE A 191 11.16 -27.82 -7.49
N ALA A 192 12.24 -27.16 -7.06
CA ALA A 192 12.57 -27.04 -5.65
C ALA A 192 11.54 -26.16 -4.91
N LEU A 193 11.24 -26.50 -3.64
CA LEU A 193 10.30 -25.74 -2.82
C LEU A 193 10.73 -24.27 -2.61
N ASP A 194 12.02 -24.01 -2.43
CA ASP A 194 12.54 -22.66 -2.30
C ASP A 194 12.29 -21.84 -3.57
N ALA A 195 12.56 -22.43 -4.74
CA ALA A 195 12.31 -21.79 -6.03
C ALA A 195 10.80 -21.56 -6.27
N ALA A 196 9.94 -22.50 -5.88
CA ALA A 196 8.49 -22.31 -5.91
C ALA A 196 8.05 -21.17 -4.98
N THR A 197 8.64 -21.07 -3.79
CA THR A 197 8.34 -20.03 -2.81
C THR A 197 8.73 -18.64 -3.33
N GLU A 198 9.89 -18.52 -3.97
CA GLU A 198 10.33 -17.29 -4.63
C GLU A 198 9.40 -16.88 -5.77
N LEU A 199 9.00 -17.82 -6.63
CA LEU A 199 8.05 -17.58 -7.71
C LEU A 199 6.67 -17.18 -7.17
N MET A 200 6.14 -17.88 -6.16
CA MET A 200 4.88 -17.54 -5.51
C MET A 200 4.93 -16.14 -4.89
N ARG A 201 6.04 -15.77 -4.25
CA ARG A 201 6.24 -14.41 -3.72
C ARG A 201 6.22 -13.38 -4.85
N HIS A 202 7.01 -13.59 -5.91
CA HIS A 202 7.11 -12.65 -7.01
C HIS A 202 5.78 -12.46 -7.75
N TYR A 203 5.17 -13.55 -8.22
CA TYR A 203 3.90 -13.49 -8.96
C TYR A 203 2.74 -13.10 -8.04
N GLY A 204 2.74 -13.50 -6.77
CA GLY A 204 1.77 -13.04 -5.78
C GLY A 204 1.84 -11.53 -5.55
N GLN A 205 3.05 -10.94 -5.47
CA GLN A 205 3.21 -9.50 -5.36
C GLN A 205 2.79 -8.76 -6.64
N LYS A 206 3.13 -9.29 -7.82
CA LYS A 206 2.71 -8.74 -9.13
C LYS A 206 1.19 -8.83 -9.32
N LEU A 207 0.56 -9.89 -8.82
CA LEU A 207 -0.88 -10.04 -8.80
C LEU A 207 -1.52 -9.01 -7.85
N PHE A 208 -1.05 -8.96 -6.61
CA PHE A 208 -1.60 -8.07 -5.59
C PHE A 208 -1.44 -6.59 -5.95
N SER A 209 -0.37 -6.23 -6.69
CA SER A 209 -0.11 -4.84 -7.06
C SER A 209 -1.24 -4.22 -7.90
N GLN A 210 -1.99 -5.05 -8.63
CA GLN A 210 -3.12 -4.62 -9.45
C GLN A 210 -4.25 -4.01 -8.60
N LEU A 211 -4.42 -4.48 -7.35
CA LEU A 211 -5.42 -3.95 -6.43
C LEU A 211 -5.15 -2.50 -6.00
N TRP A 212 -3.90 -2.03 -6.05
CA TRP A 212 -3.57 -0.64 -5.73
C TRP A 212 -4.05 0.35 -6.79
N ALA A 213 -4.16 -0.11 -8.05
CA ALA A 213 -4.69 0.67 -9.15
C ALA A 213 -6.21 0.44 -9.37
N ALA A 214 -6.77 -0.62 -8.79
CA ALA A 214 -8.18 -0.97 -8.95
C ALA A 214 -9.12 0.04 -8.26
N PRO A 215 -10.03 0.70 -8.99
CA PRO A 215 -10.97 1.62 -8.38
C PRO A 215 -12.01 0.86 -7.55
N ARG A 216 -12.14 1.23 -6.27
CA ARG A 216 -13.23 0.77 -5.38
C ARG A 216 -13.39 -0.75 -5.24
N ALA A 217 -12.29 -1.50 -5.32
CA ALA A 217 -12.29 -2.94 -5.04
C ALA A 217 -13.04 -3.25 -3.71
N TRP A 218 -13.86 -4.28 -3.70
CA TRP A 218 -14.50 -4.77 -2.48
C TRP A 218 -13.58 -5.80 -1.83
N ILE A 219 -13.27 -5.61 -0.56
CA ILE A 219 -12.42 -6.54 0.20
C ILE A 219 -13.20 -7.17 1.34
N MET A 220 -12.86 -8.42 1.66
CA MET A 220 -13.45 -9.18 2.75
C MET A 220 -12.40 -10.08 3.38
N PHE A 221 -12.22 -9.97 4.69
CA PHE A 221 -11.35 -10.87 5.44
C PHE A 221 -12.18 -11.88 6.23
N GLU A 222 -11.91 -13.16 6.00
CA GLU A 222 -12.53 -14.28 6.71
C GLU A 222 -11.50 -14.94 7.61
N LYS A 223 -11.78 -15.02 8.91
CA LYS A 223 -10.97 -15.82 9.84
C LYS A 223 -11.23 -17.29 9.55
N ASN A 224 -10.24 -17.95 8.97
CA ASN A 224 -10.34 -19.35 8.64
C ASN A 224 -8.95 -20.00 8.62
N ALA A 225 -8.63 -20.70 9.70
CA ALA A 225 -7.37 -21.44 9.82
C ALA A 225 -7.34 -22.68 8.91
N ASP A 226 -8.51 -23.25 8.58
CA ASP A 226 -8.59 -24.47 7.77
C ASP A 226 -8.15 -24.19 6.33
N LEU A 227 -8.33 -22.96 5.81
CA LEU A 227 -7.81 -22.56 4.49
C LEU A 227 -6.27 -22.62 4.39
N LEU A 228 -5.57 -22.71 5.51
CA LEU A 228 -4.11 -22.73 5.55
C LEU A 228 -3.53 -24.15 5.61
N SER A 229 -4.36 -25.20 5.68
CA SER A 229 -3.89 -26.60 5.71
C SER A 229 -3.05 -26.93 4.50
N ASP A 230 -3.48 -26.44 3.34
CA ASP A 230 -2.88 -26.70 2.04
C ASP A 230 -1.61 -25.87 1.79
N VAL A 231 -1.21 -25.01 2.73
CA VAL A 231 -0.03 -24.13 2.62
C VAL A 231 0.80 -24.16 3.92
N ALA A 232 0.70 -25.23 4.70
CA ALA A 232 1.43 -25.39 5.97
C ALA A 232 2.96 -25.36 5.81
N ASP A 233 3.46 -25.82 4.66
CA ASP A 233 4.85 -25.83 4.22
C ASP A 233 5.39 -24.46 3.79
N VAL A 234 4.49 -23.48 3.53
CA VAL A 234 4.87 -22.13 3.10
C VAL A 234 5.03 -21.22 4.32
N ARG A 235 6.17 -20.53 4.39
CA ARG A 235 6.47 -19.52 5.42
C ARG A 235 5.85 -18.17 5.05
N GLY A 236 5.30 -17.49 6.05
CA GLY A 236 4.81 -16.12 5.89
C GLY A 236 5.93 -15.09 5.77
N ASP A 237 5.62 -13.96 5.16
CA ASP A 237 6.44 -12.75 5.26
C ASP A 237 6.08 -12.01 6.55
N PRO A 238 7.01 -11.94 7.53
CA PRO A 238 6.75 -11.31 8.81
C PRO A 238 6.71 -9.78 8.72
N ASN A 239 7.27 -9.19 7.65
CA ASN A 239 7.34 -7.74 7.49
C ASN A 239 6.33 -7.26 6.45
N VAL A 240 5.06 -7.30 6.84
CA VAL A 240 3.92 -6.86 6.01
C VAL A 240 4.11 -5.43 5.50
N ARG A 241 4.78 -4.55 6.26
CA ARG A 241 4.97 -3.14 5.89
C ARG A 241 5.89 -3.01 4.69
N ASP A 242 7.02 -3.70 4.72
CA ASP A 242 7.95 -3.76 3.59
C ASP A 242 7.31 -4.52 2.42
N TRP A 243 6.61 -5.64 2.69
CA TRP A 243 5.90 -6.39 1.66
C TRP A 243 4.90 -5.52 0.89
N VAL A 244 4.11 -4.70 1.60
CA VAL A 244 3.19 -3.73 0.99
C VAL A 244 3.95 -2.72 0.13
N LEU A 245 5.06 -2.17 0.62
CA LEU A 245 5.88 -1.23 -0.15
C LEU A 245 6.43 -1.89 -1.43
N GLU A 246 6.87 -3.15 -1.37
CA GLU A 246 7.31 -3.88 -2.58
C GLU A 246 6.18 -4.04 -3.59
N THR A 247 4.96 -4.40 -3.17
CA THR A 247 3.81 -4.49 -4.10
C THR A 247 3.47 -3.13 -4.73
N LEU A 248 3.61 -2.04 -3.99
CA LEU A 248 3.40 -0.68 -4.49
C LEU A 248 4.47 -0.24 -5.51
N ARG A 249 5.71 -0.77 -5.40
CA ARG A 249 6.78 -0.52 -6.38
C ARG A 249 6.50 -1.15 -7.73
N LEU A 250 5.71 -2.23 -7.78
CA LEU A 250 5.32 -2.93 -9.01
C LEU A 250 4.23 -2.19 -9.81
N VAL A 251 3.61 -1.15 -9.24
CA VAL A 251 2.60 -0.35 -9.93
C VAL A 251 3.30 0.61 -10.91
N GLN A 252 3.19 0.32 -12.21
CA GLN A 252 3.89 1.10 -13.25
C GLN A 252 3.18 2.41 -13.58
N ASP A 253 1.87 2.35 -13.82
CA ASP A 253 1.06 3.51 -14.14
C ASP A 253 -0.13 3.53 -13.18
N PRO A 254 0.01 4.13 -11.98
CA PRO A 254 -1.11 4.20 -11.05
C PRO A 254 -2.25 4.98 -11.69
N ASP A 255 -3.34 4.27 -12.00
CA ASP A 255 -4.52 4.86 -12.59
C ASP A 255 -5.03 5.98 -11.68
N GLN A 256 -5.29 7.10 -12.31
CA GLN A 256 -5.63 8.35 -11.67
C GLN A 256 -7.02 8.22 -11.05
N PRO A 257 -7.23 8.55 -9.77
CA PRO A 257 -8.45 9.24 -9.42
C PRO A 257 -8.27 10.71 -9.82
N ALA A 258 -8.31 11.03 -11.12
CA ALA A 258 -8.51 12.37 -11.72
C ALA A 258 -7.78 13.64 -11.14
N ASN A 259 -6.88 13.55 -10.16
CA ASN A 259 -6.47 14.67 -9.29
C ASN A 259 -4.98 14.65 -8.92
N PHE A 260 -4.08 14.14 -9.78
CA PHE A 260 -2.66 14.50 -9.58
C PHE A 260 -2.50 15.99 -9.92
N ASP A 261 -2.57 16.83 -8.90
CA ASP A 261 -2.33 18.26 -8.98
C ASP A 261 -0.86 18.53 -8.60
N PRO A 262 0.01 18.94 -9.54
CA PRO A 262 1.39 19.30 -9.25
C PRO A 262 1.53 20.46 -8.24
N THR A 263 0.48 21.25 -8.06
CA THR A 263 0.44 22.37 -7.11
C THR A 263 0.05 21.93 -5.70
N SER A 264 -0.42 20.68 -5.53
CA SER A 264 -0.72 20.11 -4.22
C SER A 264 0.51 20.03 -3.33
N ILE A 265 0.28 20.11 -2.02
CA ILE A 265 1.30 20.18 -0.99
C ILE A 265 1.23 18.90 -0.16
N PRO A 266 2.19 17.97 -0.32
CA PRO A 266 2.27 16.78 0.51
C PRO A 266 2.70 17.12 1.93
N ALA A 267 1.98 16.56 2.90
CA ALA A 267 2.30 16.64 4.32
C ALA A 267 2.18 15.26 4.97
N TYR A 268 3.01 14.99 5.98
CA TYR A 268 2.87 13.76 6.77
C TYR A 268 1.56 13.78 7.55
N THR A 269 0.87 12.64 7.52
CA THR A 269 -0.26 12.42 8.43
C THR A 269 0.24 12.28 9.87
N LYS A 270 -0.67 12.37 10.86
CA LYS A 270 -0.35 12.28 12.30
C LYS A 270 0.63 11.16 12.65
N ASP A 271 0.38 9.96 12.13
CA ASP A 271 1.22 8.79 12.37
C ASP A 271 2.17 8.49 11.19
N GLY A 272 2.00 9.21 10.07
CA GLY A 272 2.73 8.97 8.83
C GLY A 272 4.23 9.14 8.99
N PHE A 273 4.64 10.15 9.76
CA PHE A 273 6.06 10.42 10.03
C PHE A 273 6.74 9.26 10.79
N GLU A 274 6.08 8.67 11.78
CA GLU A 274 6.61 7.48 12.46
C GLU A 274 6.56 6.24 11.57
N ARG A 275 5.54 6.15 10.71
CA ARG A 275 5.37 5.00 9.83
C ARG A 275 6.46 4.93 8.77
N VAL A 276 6.84 6.06 8.17
CA VAL A 276 7.83 6.11 7.10
C VAL A 276 9.23 5.73 7.57
N GLN A 277 9.57 6.02 8.83
CA GLN A 277 10.88 5.67 9.42
C GLN A 277 11.08 4.16 9.61
N LYS A 278 9.99 3.39 9.64
CA LYS A 278 10.00 1.94 9.84
C LYS A 278 10.02 1.15 8.53
N LEU A 279 10.04 1.83 7.38
CA LEU A 279 10.05 1.21 6.05
C LEU A 279 11.47 1.13 5.49
N LYS A 280 11.73 0.07 4.71
CA LYS A 280 12.95 -0.03 3.90
C LYS A 280 12.82 0.79 2.61
N LEU A 281 13.01 2.10 2.73
CA LEU A 281 12.99 3.02 1.60
C LEU A 281 14.25 2.88 0.73
N THR A 282 14.08 3.03 -0.58
CA THR A 282 15.22 3.30 -1.47
C THR A 282 15.77 4.70 -1.24
N SER A 283 16.97 4.99 -1.75
CA SER A 283 17.55 6.35 -1.70
C SER A 283 16.59 7.40 -2.26
N ASP A 284 15.98 7.13 -3.42
CA ASP A 284 15.07 8.07 -4.09
C ASP A 284 13.78 8.28 -3.28
N GLU A 285 13.23 7.21 -2.69
CA GLU A 285 12.06 7.29 -1.81
C GLU A 285 12.34 8.10 -0.56
N ALA A 286 13.50 7.88 0.09
CA ALA A 286 13.91 8.63 1.27
C ALA A 286 14.17 10.10 0.95
N GLN A 287 14.86 10.39 -0.17
CA GLN A 287 15.09 11.75 -0.63
C GLN A 287 13.78 12.47 -0.94
N PHE A 288 12.84 11.82 -1.64
CA PHE A 288 11.53 12.39 -1.92
C PHE A 288 10.73 12.68 -0.64
N ALA A 289 10.69 11.70 0.28
CA ALA A 289 10.01 11.84 1.56
C ALA A 289 10.58 12.98 2.42
N SER A 290 11.90 13.19 2.41
CA SER A 290 12.56 14.28 3.15
C SER A 290 12.12 15.69 2.74
N GLN A 291 11.50 15.84 1.56
CA GLN A 291 11.02 17.12 1.07
C GLN A 291 9.64 17.51 1.61
N PHE A 292 8.91 16.58 2.23
CA PHE A 292 7.58 16.82 2.77
C PHE A 292 7.66 17.65 4.04
N ASN A 293 7.28 18.92 3.92
CA ASN A 293 7.29 19.89 5.02
C ASN A 293 5.96 20.65 5.17
N GLY A 294 4.92 20.23 4.45
CA GLY A 294 3.61 20.89 4.47
C GLY A 294 3.58 22.30 3.85
N ALA A 295 4.64 22.72 3.14
CA ALA A 295 4.70 24.03 2.48
C ALA A 295 5.08 23.93 1.00
N ARG A 296 5.90 22.95 0.61
CA ARG A 296 6.36 22.79 -0.77
C ARG A 296 5.35 22.03 -1.60
N SER A 297 5.04 22.54 -2.79
CA SER A 297 4.23 21.79 -3.75
C SER A 297 5.02 20.65 -4.39
N VAL A 298 4.33 19.64 -4.91
CA VAL A 298 4.97 18.54 -5.67
C VAL A 298 5.85 19.09 -6.79
N GLN A 299 5.40 20.12 -7.51
CA GLN A 299 6.19 20.77 -8.56
C GLN A 299 7.48 21.40 -8.04
N GLN A 300 7.48 21.98 -6.82
CA GLN A 300 8.70 22.52 -6.21
C GLN A 300 9.65 21.40 -5.77
N ILE A 301 9.12 20.30 -5.24
CA ILE A 301 9.89 19.11 -4.86
C ILE A 301 10.59 18.52 -6.08
N VAL A 302 9.86 18.33 -7.18
CA VAL A 302 10.37 17.88 -8.48
C VAL A 302 11.53 18.75 -8.96
N LYS A 303 11.38 20.08 -8.92
CA LYS A 303 12.45 21.02 -9.29
C LYS A 303 13.67 20.90 -8.39
N ASN A 304 13.46 20.71 -7.08
CA ASN A 304 14.56 20.62 -6.12
C ASN A 304 15.37 19.31 -6.31
N LEU A 305 14.67 18.19 -6.50
CA LEU A 305 15.29 16.87 -6.65
C LEU A 305 15.73 16.57 -8.09
N ARG A 306 15.38 17.42 -9.06
CA ARG A 306 15.69 17.25 -10.49
C ARG A 306 15.19 15.93 -11.07
N ILE A 307 14.07 15.43 -10.54
CA ILE A 307 13.34 14.28 -11.09
C ILE A 307 12.25 14.76 -12.04
N ASP A 308 11.70 13.88 -12.87
CA ASP A 308 10.55 14.21 -13.71
C ASP A 308 9.22 14.03 -12.94
N LEU A 309 8.15 14.64 -13.47
CA LEU A 309 6.81 14.58 -12.87
C LEU A 309 6.21 13.17 -12.85
N LYS A 310 6.56 12.29 -13.81
CA LYS A 310 6.06 10.91 -13.83
C LYS A 310 6.67 10.13 -12.66
N SER A 311 7.97 10.24 -12.44
CA SER A 311 8.67 9.64 -11.30
C SER A 311 8.14 10.16 -9.96
N ALA A 312 7.97 11.49 -9.83
CA ALA A 312 7.40 12.07 -8.61
C ALA A 312 5.96 11.62 -8.33
N ARG A 313 5.14 11.45 -9.38
CA ARG A 313 3.78 10.91 -9.26
C ARG A 313 3.81 9.48 -8.74
N GLN A 314 4.68 8.62 -9.27
CA GLN A 314 4.83 7.24 -8.78
C GLN A 314 5.28 7.20 -7.32
N LEU A 315 6.29 8.00 -6.94
CA LEU A 315 6.76 8.08 -5.56
C LEU A 315 5.65 8.56 -4.61
N LEU A 316 4.96 9.65 -4.98
CA LEU A 316 3.86 10.20 -4.18
C LEU A 316 2.71 9.20 -4.02
N PHE A 317 2.36 8.48 -5.09
CA PHE A 317 1.34 7.43 -5.06
C PHE A 317 1.62 6.38 -3.97
N ARG A 318 2.87 5.92 -3.85
CA ARG A 318 3.25 4.94 -2.81
C ARG A 318 2.97 5.47 -1.41
N PHE A 319 3.36 6.71 -1.12
CA PHE A 319 3.15 7.32 0.20
C PHE A 319 1.68 7.62 0.50
N LEU A 320 0.89 7.98 -0.51
CA LEU A 320 -0.56 8.17 -0.39
C LEU A 320 -1.26 6.82 -0.13
N ALA A 321 -0.94 5.78 -0.90
CA ALA A 321 -1.53 4.45 -0.74
C ALA A 321 -1.22 3.85 0.65
N LEU A 322 -0.03 4.13 1.20
CA LEU A 322 0.37 3.75 2.55
C LEU A 322 -0.28 4.60 3.67
N GLU A 323 -1.08 5.61 3.32
CA GLU A 323 -1.64 6.59 4.26
C GLU A 323 -0.56 7.30 5.11
N ILE A 324 0.65 7.46 4.55
CA ILE A 324 1.78 8.15 5.21
C ILE A 324 1.69 9.65 4.97
N VAL A 325 1.27 10.03 3.76
CA VAL A 325 1.15 11.41 3.32
C VAL A 325 -0.30 11.69 2.94
N GLU A 326 -0.71 12.93 3.10
CA GLU A 326 -1.91 13.50 2.51
C GLU A 326 -1.54 14.74 1.68
N CYS A 327 -2.33 15.04 0.65
CA CYS A 327 -2.08 16.17 -0.23
C CYS A 327 -3.10 17.28 0.01
N TRP A 328 -2.60 18.46 0.33
CA TRP A 328 -3.40 19.66 0.54
C TRP A 328 -3.43 20.52 -0.72
N PRO A 329 -4.55 21.18 -1.07
CA PRO A 329 -4.59 22.09 -2.21
C PRO A 329 -3.74 23.33 -1.94
N ALA A 330 -3.13 23.91 -2.98
CA ALA A 330 -2.26 25.08 -2.86
C ALA A 330 -2.90 26.27 -2.11
N SER A 331 -4.23 26.38 -2.16
CA SER A 331 -5.03 27.40 -1.48
C SER A 331 -4.97 27.36 0.05
N THR A 332 -4.52 26.25 0.64
CA THR A 332 -4.44 26.04 2.09
C THR A 332 -3.06 26.31 2.68
N ALA A 333 -2.03 26.49 1.86
CA ALA A 333 -0.79 27.08 2.33
C ALA A 333 -1.10 28.48 2.83
N ALA A 334 -0.84 28.72 4.12
CA ALA A 334 -0.98 30.03 4.73
C ALA A 334 -0.37 31.06 3.78
N LYS A 335 -1.21 32.01 3.30
CA LYS A 335 -0.71 33.17 2.56
C LYS A 335 0.45 33.70 3.40
N PRO A 336 1.66 33.89 2.83
CA PRO A 336 2.67 34.64 3.55
C PRO A 336 1.98 35.93 3.97
N GLU A 337 2.03 36.28 5.26
CA GLU A 337 1.56 37.56 5.77
C GLU A 337 1.98 38.59 4.73
N GLN A 338 1.00 39.18 4.04
CA GLN A 338 1.28 40.30 3.16
C GLN A 338 1.94 41.32 4.07
N GLN A 339 3.26 41.45 3.98
CA GLN A 339 3.99 42.50 4.65
C GLN A 339 3.29 43.79 4.23
N SER A 340 2.53 44.29 5.19
CA SER A 340 1.54 45.32 4.97
C SER A 340 2.23 46.47 4.27
N PHE A 341 1.71 46.83 3.10
CA PHE A 341 2.15 47.96 2.29
C PHE A 341 2.23 49.27 3.14
N PHE A 342 1.56 49.30 4.29
CA PHE A 342 1.61 50.37 5.29
C PHE A 342 2.90 50.45 6.13
N GLN A 343 3.74 49.41 6.20
CA GLN A 343 5.06 49.52 6.87
C GLN A 343 6.07 50.30 6.02
N ARG A 344 5.92 50.35 4.69
CA ARG A 344 6.77 51.18 3.81
C ARG A 344 6.39 52.66 3.85
N LEU A 345 5.13 53.03 4.08
CA LEU A 345 4.74 54.44 4.16
C LEU A 345 5.10 55.10 5.50
N ARG A 346 5.30 54.34 6.58
CA ARG A 346 5.70 54.92 7.89
C ARG A 346 7.16 55.39 7.95
N ARG A 347 8.01 55.06 6.97
CA ARG A 347 9.42 55.50 6.92
C ARG A 347 9.65 56.79 6.12
N PHE A 348 8.64 57.34 5.44
CA PHE A 348 8.78 58.58 4.66
C PHE A 348 8.16 59.83 5.31
N GLY A 349 7.51 59.69 6.48
CA GLY A 349 6.79 60.78 7.17
C GLY A 349 7.49 61.35 8.41
N ARG A 350 8.83 61.37 8.46
CA ARG A 350 9.57 62.06 9.54
C ARG A 350 10.88 62.65 9.00
N ARG A 351 10.76 63.74 8.25
CA ARG A 351 11.85 64.68 8.05
C ARG A 351 11.24 66.06 7.90
N ASP A 352 11.05 66.73 9.04
CA ASP A 352 11.09 68.17 9.20
C ASP A 352 10.95 68.49 10.68
N ARG A 353 12.09 68.82 11.30
CA ARG A 353 12.25 69.88 12.31
C ARG A 353 13.73 70.03 12.67
#